data_AF-A0A956DCD7-F1
#
_entry.id   AF-A0A956DCD7-F1
#
_cell.length_a   1.000
_cell.length_b   1.000
_cell.length_c   1.000
_cell.angle_alpha   90.00
_cell.angle_beta   90.00
_cell.angle_gamma   90.00
#
_symmetry.space_group_name_H-M   'P 1'
#
loop_
_entity.id
_entity.type
_entity.pdbx_description
1 polymer ?
#
loop_
_entity_poly.entity_id
_entity_poly.type
_entity_poly.pdbx_seq_one_letter_code
_entity_poly.pdbx_strand_id
1 'polypeptide(L)'
;LLTPKTTAETLLDVYGVADVSEEEVRRRMQIGRSFHLNDPDTRAVCFADLDESAPEAEGLVGYVFGSLASGKSDLEVTITGDVAHVFGKDETGRRSRPVVMRRHVEGWKIVLRESVPVAIQRRLANGTPETSDAESPEAPEALKPPTP
;
A
#
# COMPACT_ATOMS: atom_id res chain seq x y z
N LEU A 1 -1.31 19.86 -0.44
CA LEU A 1 -0.23 19.03 -1.05
C LEU A 1 0.36 19.73 -2.28
N LEU A 2 1.41 20.55 -2.09
CA LEU A 2 1.85 21.52 -3.11
C LEU A 2 2.66 20.89 -4.26
N THR A 3 3.31 19.75 -4.03
CA THR A 3 4.11 19.05 -5.04
C THR A 3 3.79 17.55 -5.06
N PRO A 4 4.08 16.83 -6.16
CA PRO A 4 3.92 15.37 -6.20
C PRO A 4 4.79 14.68 -5.15
N LYS A 5 6.01 15.17 -4.94
CA LYS A 5 6.93 14.60 -3.94
C LYS A 5 6.36 14.72 -2.53
N THR A 6 5.90 15.91 -2.16
CA THR A 6 5.26 16.16 -0.85
C THR A 6 4.03 15.27 -0.66
N THR A 7 3.25 15.00 -1.72
CA THR A 7 2.11 14.07 -1.66
C THR A 7 2.53 12.65 -1.34
N ALA A 8 3.58 12.15 -2.00
CA ALA A 8 4.14 10.84 -1.69
C ALA A 8 4.70 10.76 -0.27
N GLU A 9 5.46 11.78 0.15
CA GLU A 9 6.04 11.87 1.50
C GLU A 9 4.94 11.93 2.58
N THR A 10 3.89 12.72 2.38
CA THR A 10 2.73 12.76 3.28
C THR A 10 2.06 11.39 3.39
N LEU A 11 1.85 10.68 2.28
CA LEU A 11 1.27 9.34 2.34
C LEU A 11 2.16 8.38 3.16
N LEU A 12 3.48 8.43 2.99
CA LEU A 12 4.42 7.61 3.76
C LEU A 12 4.42 7.96 5.26
N ASP A 13 4.29 9.23 5.59
CA ASP A 13 4.21 9.73 6.97
C ASP A 13 2.94 9.26 7.68
N VAL A 14 1.80 9.33 6.99
CA VAL A 14 0.49 8.88 7.48
C VAL A 14 0.47 7.38 7.84
N TYR A 15 1.31 6.57 7.19
CA TYR A 15 1.50 5.14 7.53
C TYR A 15 2.66 4.89 8.51
N GLY A 16 3.27 5.94 9.05
CA GLY A 16 4.34 5.86 10.04
C GLY A 16 5.64 5.25 9.52
N VAL A 17 5.91 5.34 8.20
CA VAL A 17 7.12 4.78 7.59
C VAL A 17 8.14 5.83 7.17
N ALA A 18 7.84 7.13 7.36
CA ALA A 18 8.78 8.21 7.09
C ALA A 18 10.12 7.98 7.83
N ASP A 19 10.06 7.71 9.14
CA ASP A 19 11.24 7.53 10.00
C ASP A 19 11.79 6.09 10.05
N VAL A 20 11.08 5.12 9.46
CA VAL A 20 11.54 3.71 9.41
C VAL A 20 12.61 3.56 8.32
N SER A 21 13.64 2.73 8.52
CA SER A 21 14.60 2.48 7.43
C SER A 21 13.93 1.77 6.24
N GLU A 22 14.41 2.02 5.03
CA GLU A 22 13.89 1.34 3.82
C GLU A 22 14.05 -0.18 3.90
N GLU A 23 15.15 -0.66 4.50
CA GLU A 23 15.39 -2.08 4.75
C GLU A 23 14.30 -2.71 5.63
N GLU A 24 13.92 -2.05 6.72
CA GLU A 24 12.87 -2.55 7.61
C GLU A 24 11.48 -2.46 6.96
N VAL A 25 11.20 -1.40 6.18
CA VAL A 25 9.98 -1.32 5.37
C VAL A 25 9.90 -2.51 4.40
N ARG A 26 11.00 -2.79 3.67
CA ARG A 26 11.09 -3.91 2.73
C ARG A 26 10.91 -5.25 3.45
N ARG A 27 11.57 -5.44 4.59
CA ARG A 27 11.43 -6.63 5.42
C ARG A 27 9.99 -6.85 5.85
N ARG A 28 9.28 -5.80 6.31
CA ARG A 28 7.85 -5.87 6.68
C ARG A 28 6.97 -6.26 5.49
N MET A 29 7.22 -5.68 4.32
CA MET A 29 6.51 -6.04 3.09
C MET A 29 6.73 -7.52 2.71
N GLN A 30 7.96 -8.03 2.84
CA GLN A 30 8.29 -9.43 2.51
C GLN A 30 7.58 -10.45 3.41
N ILE A 31 7.42 -10.15 4.69
CA ILE A 31 6.71 -11.01 5.64
C ILE A 31 5.18 -10.77 5.66
N GLY A 32 4.67 -9.93 4.75
CA GLY A 32 3.24 -9.62 4.65
C GLY A 32 2.68 -8.84 5.83
N ARG A 33 3.52 -8.12 6.59
CA ARG A 33 3.07 -7.33 7.74
C ARG A 33 2.41 -6.04 7.25
N SER A 34 1.21 -5.76 7.77
CA SER A 34 0.51 -4.51 7.50
C SER A 34 1.21 -3.30 8.15
N PHE A 35 1.05 -2.14 7.52
CA PHE A 35 1.46 -0.85 8.08
C PHE A 35 0.26 -0.22 8.77
N HIS A 36 0.49 0.36 9.94
CA HIS A 36 -0.57 1.01 10.69
C HIS A 36 -0.88 2.38 10.07
N LEU A 37 -2.17 2.64 9.83
CA LEU A 37 -2.64 3.93 9.36
C LEU A 37 -2.84 4.85 10.56
N ASN A 38 -2.00 5.89 10.70
CA ASN A 38 -2.06 6.82 11.83
C ASN A 38 -3.08 7.94 11.62
N ASP A 39 -3.31 8.35 10.36
CA ASP A 39 -4.16 9.49 10.02
C ASP A 39 -5.02 9.20 8.77
N PRO A 40 -6.23 8.63 8.97
CA PRO A 40 -7.15 8.31 7.88
C PRO A 40 -7.63 9.53 7.09
N ASP A 41 -7.80 10.68 7.76
CA ASP A 41 -8.30 11.89 7.11
C ASP A 41 -7.25 12.42 6.13
N THR A 42 -5.99 12.55 6.57
CA THR A 42 -4.89 12.98 5.70
C THR A 42 -4.63 11.97 4.58
N ARG A 43 -4.81 10.67 4.83
CA ARG A 43 -4.77 9.64 3.78
C ARG A 43 -5.77 9.96 2.67
N ALA A 44 -7.02 10.22 3.01
CA ALA A 44 -8.08 10.44 2.03
C ALA A 44 -7.77 11.63 1.10
N VAL A 45 -7.18 12.71 1.62
CA VAL A 45 -6.83 13.90 0.83
C VAL A 45 -5.71 13.65 -0.19
N CYS A 46 -4.89 12.61 0.01
CA CYS A 46 -3.81 12.26 -0.91
C CYS A 46 -4.32 11.66 -2.23
N PHE A 47 -5.56 11.18 -2.29
CA PHE A 47 -6.12 10.47 -3.44
C PHE A 47 -7.19 11.28 -4.16
N ALA A 48 -7.25 11.16 -5.48
CA ALA A 48 -8.26 11.82 -6.33
C ALA A 48 -9.52 10.98 -6.49
N ASP A 49 -9.37 9.65 -6.49
CA ASP A 49 -10.36 8.65 -6.89
C ASP A 49 -10.48 7.51 -5.87
N LEU A 50 -10.13 7.78 -4.59
CA LEU A 50 -10.35 6.82 -3.51
C LEU A 50 -11.85 6.73 -3.20
N ASP A 51 -12.40 5.54 -3.43
CA ASP A 51 -13.74 5.15 -2.98
C ASP A 51 -13.58 4.11 -1.86
N GLU A 52 -13.67 4.55 -0.60
CA GLU A 52 -13.50 3.67 0.57
C GLU A 52 -14.61 2.61 0.70
N SER A 53 -15.72 2.75 -0.03
CA SER A 53 -16.77 1.74 -0.05
C SER A 53 -16.47 0.56 -0.99
N ALA A 54 -15.51 0.72 -1.90
CA ALA A 54 -15.13 -0.32 -2.85
C ALA A 54 -14.30 -1.42 -2.15
N PRO A 55 -14.62 -2.71 -2.35
CA PRO A 55 -13.92 -3.81 -1.67
C PRO A 55 -12.44 -3.88 -2.05
N GLU A 56 -12.05 -3.41 -3.24
CA GLU A 56 -10.65 -3.38 -3.66
C GLU A 56 -9.85 -2.17 -3.15
N ALA A 57 -10.49 -1.18 -2.51
CA ALA A 57 -9.89 0.13 -2.23
C ALA A 57 -8.58 0.02 -1.44
N GLU A 58 -8.59 -0.72 -0.33
CA GLU A 58 -7.40 -0.95 0.50
C GLU A 58 -6.29 -1.67 -0.27
N GLY A 59 -6.65 -2.58 -1.17
CA GLY A 59 -5.69 -3.27 -2.04
C GLY A 59 -5.01 -2.34 -3.04
N LEU A 60 -5.77 -1.40 -3.62
CA LEU A 60 -5.24 -0.38 -4.54
C LEU A 60 -4.31 0.58 -3.80
N VAL A 61 -4.73 1.06 -2.62
CA VAL A 61 -3.93 1.92 -1.75
C VAL A 61 -2.65 1.21 -1.33
N GLY A 62 -2.74 -0.05 -0.88
CA GLY A 62 -1.59 -0.87 -0.49
C GLY A 62 -0.59 -1.08 -1.64
N TYR A 63 -1.06 -1.24 -2.87
CA TYR A 63 -0.18 -1.35 -4.05
C TYR A 63 0.61 -0.05 -4.31
N VAL A 64 -0.08 1.09 -4.28
CA VAL A 64 0.54 2.40 -4.46
C VAL A 64 1.53 2.68 -3.33
N PHE A 65 1.10 2.49 -2.08
CA PHE A 65 1.92 2.66 -0.90
C PHE A 65 3.19 1.81 -1.01
N GLY A 66 3.06 0.53 -1.31
CA GLY A 66 4.20 -0.37 -1.48
C GLY A 66 5.17 0.08 -2.57
N SER A 67 4.66 0.65 -3.67
CA SER A 67 5.49 1.16 -4.78
C SER A 67 6.31 2.40 -4.40
N LEU A 68 5.82 3.23 -3.47
CA LEU A 68 6.54 4.38 -2.93
C LEU A 68 7.47 3.97 -1.80
N ALA A 69 6.97 3.14 -0.87
CA ALA A 69 7.67 2.74 0.34
C ALA A 69 8.94 1.94 0.04
N SER A 70 8.95 1.15 -1.04
CA SER A 70 10.10 0.34 -1.46
C SER A 70 11.33 1.15 -1.88
N GLY A 71 11.17 2.44 -2.19
CA GLY A 71 12.24 3.35 -2.61
C GLY A 71 12.05 4.75 -2.04
N LYS A 72 11.54 4.84 -0.81
CA LYS A 72 11.15 6.10 -0.18
C LYS A 72 12.30 7.08 0.01
N SER A 73 13.54 6.58 0.00
CA SER A 73 14.74 7.39 0.21
C SER A 73 15.18 8.13 -1.07
N ASP A 74 14.78 7.64 -2.25
CA ASP A 74 15.10 8.21 -3.55
C ASP A 74 13.86 8.22 -4.45
N LEU A 75 12.98 9.18 -4.17
CA LEU A 75 11.80 9.45 -4.99
C LEU A 75 12.15 10.35 -6.16
N GLU A 76 12.01 9.82 -7.37
CA GLU A 76 12.15 10.57 -8.62
C GLU A 76 10.77 11.02 -9.12
N VAL A 77 10.67 12.29 -9.51
CA VAL A 77 9.42 12.88 -10.03
C VAL A 77 9.63 13.40 -11.44
N THR A 78 8.79 12.96 -12.37
CA THR A 78 8.72 13.53 -13.73
C THR A 78 7.36 14.18 -13.92
N ILE A 79 7.33 15.46 -14.30
CA ILE A 79 6.10 16.23 -14.52
C ILE A 79 5.95 16.54 -16.01
N THR A 80 4.76 16.32 -16.56
CA THR A 80 4.40 16.68 -17.93
C THR A 80 2.99 17.27 -17.93
N GLY A 81 2.91 18.60 -18.08
CA GLY A 81 1.65 19.33 -17.91
C GLY A 81 1.09 19.14 -16.51
N ASP A 82 -0.15 18.67 -16.43
CA ASP A 82 -0.87 18.44 -15.17
C ASP A 82 -0.77 17.00 -14.66
N VAL A 83 0.15 16.21 -15.20
CA VAL A 83 0.40 14.81 -14.79
C VAL A 83 1.82 14.69 -14.25
N ALA A 84 1.96 14.01 -13.11
CA ALA A 84 3.24 13.64 -12.53
C ALA A 84 3.35 12.13 -12.38
N HIS A 85 4.53 11.61 -12.65
CA HIS A 85 4.90 10.22 -12.38
C HIS A 85 5.95 10.22 -11.29
N VAL A 86 5.66 9.52 -10.19
CA VAL A 86 6.56 9.36 -9.05
C VAL A 86 7.06 7.92 -9.01
N PHE A 87 8.38 7.76 -8.90
CA PHE A 87 9.05 6.47 -8.84
C PHE A 87 9.88 6.41 -7.57
N GLY A 88 9.85 5.28 -6.86
CA GLY A 88 10.91 4.95 -5.91
C GLY A 88 12.04 4.22 -6.63
N LYS A 89 13.30 4.48 -6.26
CA LYS A 89 14.41 3.60 -6.63
C LYS A 89 14.75 2.69 -5.47
N ASP A 90 14.84 1.40 -5.75
CA ASP A 90 15.37 0.45 -4.77
C ASP A 90 16.90 0.52 -4.70
N GLU A 91 17.49 -0.25 -3.78
CA GLU A 91 18.94 -0.35 -3.58
C GLU A 91 19.72 -0.81 -4.82
N THR A 92 19.05 -1.44 -5.78
CA THR A 92 19.64 -1.88 -7.06
C THR A 92 19.54 -0.80 -8.15
N GLY A 93 18.95 0.35 -7.82
CA GLY A 93 18.68 1.46 -8.74
C GLY A 93 17.49 1.19 -9.67
N ARG A 94 16.73 0.10 -9.46
CA ARG A 94 15.56 -0.19 -10.27
C ARG A 94 14.41 0.70 -9.84
N ARG A 95 13.73 1.28 -10.82
CA ARG A 95 12.52 2.07 -10.58
C ARG A 95 11.35 1.15 -10.28
N SER A 96 10.61 1.49 -9.23
CA SER A 96 9.29 0.93 -8.99
C SER A 96 8.32 1.33 -10.10
N ARG A 97 7.11 0.75 -10.07
CA ARG A 97 6.04 1.17 -10.98
C ARG A 97 5.68 2.63 -10.69
N PRO A 98 5.42 3.44 -11.74
CA PRO A 98 5.05 4.83 -11.54
C PRO A 98 3.75 4.94 -10.75
N VAL A 99 3.78 5.75 -9.69
CA VAL A 99 2.57 6.29 -9.08
C VAL A 99 2.21 7.55 -9.84
N VAL A 100 1.00 7.54 -10.42
CA VAL A 100 0.49 8.63 -11.23
C VAL A 100 -0.27 9.60 -10.33
N MET A 101 0.08 10.88 -10.46
CA MET A 101 -0.60 11.97 -9.77
C MET A 101 -1.09 12.99 -10.79
N ARG A 102 -2.24 13.61 -10.51
CA ARG A 102 -2.78 14.71 -11.30
C ARG A 102 -2.83 15.99 -10.48
N ARG A 103 -2.70 17.12 -11.16
CA ARG A 103 -2.85 18.43 -10.55
C ARG A 103 -4.34 18.75 -10.35
N HIS A 104 -4.72 19.02 -9.11
CA HIS A 104 -6.03 19.55 -8.72
C HIS A 104 -5.87 20.97 -8.14
N VAL A 105 -7.00 21.66 -7.96
CA VAL A 105 -7.03 23.01 -7.36
C VAL A 105 -6.41 23.00 -5.94
N GLU A 106 -6.64 21.93 -5.19
CA GLU A 106 -6.18 21.76 -3.80
C GLU A 106 -4.73 21.24 -3.69
N GLY A 107 -4.13 20.83 -4.81
CA GLY A 107 -2.80 20.23 -4.84
C GLY A 107 -2.70 19.03 -5.77
N TRP A 108 -1.56 18.35 -5.71
CA TRP A 108 -1.35 17.08 -6.42
C TRP A 108 -2.06 15.95 -5.67
N LYS A 109 -2.75 15.08 -6.42
CA LYS A 109 -3.45 13.92 -5.87
C LYS A 109 -3.10 12.66 -6.65
N ILE A 110 -2.94 11.55 -5.94
CA ILE A 110 -2.69 10.23 -6.52
C ILE A 110 -3.98 9.73 -7.20
N VAL A 111 -3.83 9.18 -8.41
CA VAL A 111 -4.92 8.52 -9.13
C VAL A 111 -4.69 7.01 -9.07
N LEU A 112 -5.46 6.31 -8.24
CA LEU A 112 -5.34 4.87 -8.01
C LEU A 112 -5.53 4.09 -9.31
N ARG A 113 -6.55 4.43 -10.09
CA ARG A 113 -6.91 3.73 -11.33
C ARG A 113 -5.86 3.90 -12.44
N GLU A 114 -5.03 4.94 -12.37
CA GLU A 114 -3.91 5.16 -13.31
C GLU A 114 -2.59 4.58 -12.79
N SER A 115 -2.42 4.53 -11.46
CA SER A 115 -1.20 4.02 -10.81
C SER A 115 -1.14 2.48 -10.75
N VAL A 116 -2.29 1.83 -10.64
CA VAL A 116 -2.37 0.38 -10.48
C VAL A 116 -2.67 -0.29 -11.83
N PRO A 117 -1.90 -1.30 -12.28
CA PRO A 117 -2.19 -1.99 -13.53
C PRO A 117 -3.59 -2.65 -13.52
N VAL A 118 -4.31 -2.57 -14.65
CA VAL A 118 -5.69 -3.09 -14.78
C VAL A 118 -5.80 -4.57 -14.35
N ALA A 119 -4.80 -5.39 -14.63
CA ALA A 119 -4.77 -6.79 -14.19
C ALA A 119 -4.80 -6.93 -12.65
N ILE A 120 -4.09 -6.06 -11.94
CA ILE A 120 -4.09 -6.03 -10.47
C ILE A 120 -5.42 -5.49 -9.95
N GLN A 121 -5.96 -4.43 -10.56
CA GLN A 121 -7.27 -3.90 -10.20
C GLN A 121 -8.37 -4.98 -10.30
N ARG A 122 -8.40 -5.74 -11.41
CA ARG A 122 -9.34 -6.85 -11.60
C ARG A 122 -9.15 -7.96 -10.57
N ARG A 123 -7.89 -8.31 -10.26
CA ARG A 123 -7.60 -9.34 -9.26
C ARG A 123 -8.11 -8.94 -7.87
N LEU A 124 -7.95 -7.67 -7.50
CA LEU A 124 -8.43 -7.15 -6.22
C LEU A 124 -9.95 -7.06 -6.16
N ALA A 125 -10.60 -6.61 -7.25
CA ALA A 125 -12.06 -6.51 -7.33
C ALA A 125 -12.75 -7.89 -7.29
N ASN A 126 -12.11 -8.93 -7.83
CA ASN A 126 -12.67 -10.29 -7.86
C ASN A 126 -12.44 -11.07 -6.54
N GLY A 127 -11.73 -10.48 -5.57
CA GLY A 127 -11.33 -11.15 -4.34
C GLY A 127 -10.25 -12.21 -4.56
N THR A 128 -9.32 -12.30 -3.62
CA THR A 128 -8.66 -13.59 -3.37
C THR A 128 -9.73 -14.45 -2.70
N PRO A 129 -10.03 -15.69 -3.16
CA PRO A 129 -10.84 -16.59 -2.34
C PRO A 129 -10.13 -16.69 -0.99
N GLU A 130 -10.80 -16.24 0.05
CA GLU A 130 -10.36 -16.42 1.43
C GLU A 130 -10.01 -17.90 1.58
N THR A 131 -8.76 -18.20 1.93
CA THR A 131 -8.50 -19.44 2.67
C THR A 131 -9.30 -19.32 3.94
N SER A 132 -10.54 -19.83 3.90
CA SER A 132 -11.36 -20.12 5.06
C SER A 132 -10.47 -20.77 6.12
N ASP A 133 -10.68 -20.31 7.35
CA ASP A 133 -10.28 -20.93 8.60
C ASP A 133 -9.72 -22.33 8.42
N ALA A 134 -8.41 -22.47 8.63
CA ALA A 134 -7.85 -23.74 9.04
C ALA A 134 -8.43 -24.03 10.43
N GLU A 135 -9.61 -24.66 10.40
CA GLU A 135 -10.14 -25.64 11.34
C GLU A 135 -9.14 -25.97 12.44
N SER A 136 -9.40 -25.48 13.66
CA SER A 136 -8.79 -26.02 14.86
C SER A 136 -8.99 -27.53 14.85
N PRO A 137 -7.94 -28.37 14.88
CA PRO A 137 -8.15 -29.75 15.24
C PRO A 137 -8.48 -29.78 16.74
N GLU A 138 -9.76 -29.97 17.06
CA GLU A 138 -10.16 -30.50 18.36
C GLU A 138 -9.35 -31.78 18.61
N ALA A 139 -8.42 -31.71 19.56
CA ALA A 139 -7.69 -32.87 20.03
C ALA A 139 -8.68 -33.78 20.78
N PRO A 140 -8.82 -35.06 20.41
CA PRO A 140 -9.68 -35.97 21.15
C PRO A 140 -9.10 -36.22 22.55
N GLU A 141 -9.93 -35.96 23.55
CA GLU A 141 -9.68 -36.21 24.98
C GLU A 141 -9.33 -37.71 25.19
N ALA A 142 -8.05 -37.99 25.39
CA ALA A 142 -7.57 -39.34 25.64
C ALA A 142 -7.89 -39.77 27.08
N LEU A 143 -8.64 -40.87 27.14
CA LEU A 143 -9.00 -41.68 28.30
C LEU A 143 -7.98 -41.67 29.46
N LYS A 144 -8.48 -41.41 30.68
CA LYS A 144 -7.82 -41.84 31.92
C LYS A 144 -7.78 -43.38 32.01
N PRO A 145 -6.63 -43.99 32.40
CA PRO A 145 -6.60 -45.42 32.70
C PRO A 145 -7.24 -45.72 34.07
N PRO A 146 -7.87 -46.90 34.25
CA PRO A 146 -8.36 -47.32 35.55
C PRO A 146 -7.19 -47.68 36.47
N THR A 147 -7.26 -47.20 37.71
CA THR A 147 -6.32 -47.50 38.79
C THR A 147 -6.55 -48.93 39.31
N PRO A 148 -5.50 -49.73 39.58
CA PRO A 148 -5.63 -50.99 40.33
C PRO A 148 -5.84 -50.76 41.83
#